data_AF-A0AAJ0GQ13-F1
#
_entry.id   AF-A0AAJ0GQ13-F1
#
_cell.length_a   1.000
_cell.length_b   1.000
_cell.length_c   1.000
_cell.angle_alpha   90.00
_cell.angle_beta   90.00
_cell.angle_gamma   90.00
#
_symmetry.space_group_name_H-M   'P 1'
#
loop_
_entity.id
_entity.type
_entity.pdbx_description
1 polymer ?
#
loop_
_entity_poly.entity_id
_entity_poly.type
_entity_poly.pdbx_seq_one_letter_code
_entity_poly.pdbx_strand_id
1 'polypeptide(L)'
;MCFPTNSPNISSSSHTFFLTRLSIPHHLLTPLNTLKNLSQEAGNMSAIFTFLVGLLATLGAAETRGITPHDMYSSSVGVLGCKINTNRVAYWPMAVDCDNICVRVSHNGRSVDLLRIDQSGGAYDISYDAWAFLQTGQSARGNPITGGAVNMEIKTIPADNCLKLMKSGGLPLSASNSINYVAGCLGNSNSFVAKHFQLFNIQDPVCHWGYDEQCKLDLAVSNQPSCPHALGSTKGRLPDTVFNIQYGTGKVVAAP
;
A
#
# COMPACT_ATOMS: atom_id res chain seq x y z
N MET A 1 17.91 -32.98 -16.79
CA MET A 1 18.44 -32.89 -18.16
C MET A 1 19.14 -31.55 -18.29
N CYS A 2 20.40 -31.57 -18.70
CA CYS A 2 21.30 -30.42 -18.81
C CYS A 2 21.41 -29.91 -20.26
N PHE A 3 21.88 -28.66 -20.37
CA PHE A 3 22.48 -27.96 -21.53
C PHE A 3 21.55 -27.15 -22.48
N PRO A 4 22.06 -26.10 -23.20
CA PRO A 4 22.43 -24.78 -22.65
C PRO A 4 22.21 -23.56 -23.61
N THR A 5 22.51 -22.35 -23.10
CA THR A 5 23.12 -21.14 -23.74
C THR A 5 22.61 -20.56 -25.08
N ASN A 6 22.30 -19.26 -25.09
CA ASN A 6 23.17 -18.24 -25.71
C ASN A 6 22.71 -16.78 -25.43
N SER A 7 23.62 -15.99 -24.86
CA SER A 7 23.60 -14.52 -24.86
C SER A 7 24.54 -14.01 -25.95
N PRO A 8 24.24 -12.87 -26.62
CA PRO A 8 25.26 -12.12 -27.33
C PRO A 8 25.75 -10.91 -26.53
N ASN A 9 27.08 -10.84 -26.42
CA ASN A 9 27.89 -9.66 -26.13
C ASN A 9 27.65 -8.55 -27.17
N ILE A 10 27.54 -7.29 -26.74
CA ILE A 10 27.81 -6.14 -27.60
C ILE A 10 28.83 -5.22 -26.91
N SER A 11 29.85 -4.94 -27.71
CA SER A 11 31.11 -4.24 -27.44
C SER A 11 30.95 -2.71 -27.39
N SER A 12 31.93 -2.10 -26.74
CA SER A 12 32.20 -0.67 -26.57
C SER A 12 32.25 0.17 -27.85
N SER A 13 31.93 1.46 -27.70
CA SER A 13 32.53 2.53 -28.52
C SER A 13 32.57 3.85 -27.75
N SER A 14 33.80 4.28 -27.46
CA SER A 14 34.17 5.57 -26.88
C SER A 14 34.10 6.66 -27.93
N HIS A 15 33.44 7.79 -27.64
CA HIS A 15 33.57 9.02 -28.42
C HIS A 15 34.14 10.14 -27.56
N THR A 16 35.38 10.48 -27.87
CA THR A 16 36.11 11.67 -27.46
C THR A 16 35.59 12.86 -28.26
N PHE A 17 35.17 13.94 -27.62
CA PHE A 17 34.98 15.24 -28.28
C PHE A 17 35.85 16.31 -27.62
N PHE A 18 36.58 16.98 -28.50
CA PHE A 18 37.59 18.00 -28.24
C PHE A 18 36.96 19.33 -27.80
N LEU A 19 37.65 19.99 -26.88
CA LEU A 19 37.47 21.39 -26.46
C LEU A 19 37.83 22.36 -27.59
N THR A 20 37.02 23.40 -27.78
CA THR A 20 37.48 24.69 -28.29
C THR A 20 36.99 25.81 -27.37
N ARG A 21 37.96 26.54 -26.83
CA ARG A 21 37.82 27.77 -26.05
C ARG A 21 37.41 28.92 -26.96
N LEU A 22 36.47 29.75 -26.50
CA LEU A 22 36.44 31.17 -26.88
C LEU A 22 36.53 32.01 -25.61
N SER A 23 37.27 33.10 -25.72
CA SER A 23 37.86 33.87 -24.63
C SER A 23 37.56 35.36 -24.85
N ILE A 24 37.39 36.10 -23.74
CA ILE A 24 37.65 37.56 -23.54
C ILE A 24 36.48 38.53 -23.92
N PRO A 25 36.29 39.74 -23.30
CA PRO A 25 36.86 40.37 -22.09
C PRO A 25 35.85 40.92 -21.03
N HIS A 26 36.46 41.36 -19.93
CA HIS A 26 35.98 42.16 -18.80
C HIS A 26 35.54 43.62 -19.08
N HIS A 27 34.88 44.15 -18.04
CA HIS A 27 34.83 45.54 -17.52
C HIS A 27 33.56 46.36 -17.83
N LEU A 28 32.75 46.61 -16.79
CA LEU A 28 32.64 47.95 -16.18
C LEU A 28 31.95 47.87 -14.79
N LEU A 29 32.61 48.42 -13.77
CA LEU A 29 32.03 48.83 -12.47
C LEU A 29 31.26 50.15 -12.70
N THR A 30 30.16 50.51 -12.04
CA THR A 30 29.92 51.07 -10.67
C THR A 30 28.50 51.71 -10.70
N PRO A 31 27.96 52.40 -9.66
CA PRO A 31 27.94 52.15 -8.21
C PRO A 31 26.50 52.17 -7.60
N LEU A 32 26.46 51.74 -6.34
CA LEU A 32 25.43 51.99 -5.34
C LEU A 32 25.08 53.48 -5.23
N ASN A 33 23.79 53.83 -5.18
CA ASN A 33 23.34 55.11 -4.62
C ASN A 33 21.93 55.01 -3.98
N THR A 34 21.93 55.23 -2.67
CA THR A 34 21.03 56.16 -1.94
C THR A 34 19.62 55.69 -1.57
N LEU A 35 19.53 55.19 -0.32
CA LEU A 35 18.38 55.30 0.58
C LEU A 35 17.95 56.77 0.78
N LYS A 36 16.66 57.05 0.56
CA LYS A 36 15.78 58.16 1.02
C LYS A 36 14.51 58.06 0.14
N ASN A 37 13.27 57.93 0.59
CA ASN A 37 12.57 58.46 1.74
C ASN A 37 11.36 57.59 2.10
N LEU A 38 11.04 57.61 3.39
CA LEU A 38 9.75 57.24 4.00
C LEU A 38 8.70 58.35 3.81
N SER A 39 7.43 57.96 3.96
CA SER A 39 6.16 58.72 3.89
C SER A 39 5.60 58.84 2.45
N GLN A 40 4.35 58.50 2.12
CA GLN A 40 3.05 58.77 2.77
C GLN A 40 2.04 57.73 2.21
N GLU A 41 1.41 56.92 3.07
CA GLU A 41 0.04 57.06 3.59
C GLU A 41 -1.07 56.32 2.79
N ALA A 42 -1.68 55.39 3.53
CA ALA A 42 -3.11 55.14 3.66
C ALA A 42 -3.95 54.90 2.39
N GLY A 43 -4.42 53.65 2.29
CA GLY A 43 -5.69 53.33 1.64
C GLY A 43 -5.56 52.30 0.52
N ASN A 44 -5.63 51.02 0.86
CA ASN A 44 -6.61 50.12 0.24
C ASN A 44 -6.54 48.73 0.87
N MET A 45 -7.66 48.32 1.47
CA MET A 45 -8.04 46.93 1.64
C MET A 45 -7.86 46.20 0.31
N SER A 46 -7.01 45.16 0.27
CA SER A 46 -7.14 44.15 -0.79
C SER A 46 -6.55 42.81 -0.35
N ALA A 47 -7.47 41.91 -0.04
CA ALA A 47 -7.42 40.46 -0.19
C ALA A 47 -6.21 39.70 0.40
N ILE A 48 -6.43 39.16 1.60
CA ILE A 48 -5.82 37.89 2.02
C ILE A 48 -6.39 36.81 1.07
N PHE A 49 -5.68 36.50 -0.01
CA PHE A 49 -5.94 35.29 -0.80
C PHE A 49 -5.40 34.09 -0.03
N THR A 50 -6.21 33.54 0.87
CA THR A 50 -5.99 32.20 1.40
C THR A 50 -6.22 31.22 0.25
N PHE A 51 -5.15 30.76 -0.39
CA PHE A 51 -5.19 29.62 -1.32
C PHE A 51 -5.49 28.36 -0.51
N LEU A 52 -6.77 28.13 -0.22
CA LEU A 52 -7.27 26.85 0.26
C LEU A 52 -7.27 25.92 -0.95
N VAL A 53 -6.13 25.28 -1.25
CA VAL A 53 -6.08 24.15 -2.16
C VAL A 53 -6.79 23.00 -1.43
N GLY A 54 -8.10 22.90 -1.66
CA GLY A 54 -8.91 21.79 -1.16
C GLY A 54 -8.34 20.49 -1.71
N LEU A 55 -7.86 19.63 -0.81
CA LEU A 55 -7.50 18.26 -1.12
C LEU A 55 -8.79 17.54 -1.56
N LEU A 56 -9.05 17.43 -2.86
CA LEU A 56 -10.12 16.59 -3.37
C LEU A 56 -9.73 15.14 -3.14
N ALA A 57 -10.11 14.59 -1.98
CA ALA A 57 -10.15 13.15 -1.80
C ALA A 57 -11.18 12.60 -2.81
N THR A 58 -10.70 11.91 -3.84
CA THR A 58 -11.55 11.26 -4.84
C THR A 58 -12.25 10.07 -4.20
N LEU A 59 -13.41 10.32 -3.59
CA LEU A 59 -14.35 9.28 -3.23
C LEU A 59 -14.83 8.62 -4.53
N GLY A 60 -14.55 7.34 -4.69
CA GLY A 60 -15.06 6.57 -5.83
C GLY A 60 -16.59 6.57 -5.83
N ALA A 61 -17.18 6.65 -7.01
CA ALA A 61 -18.60 6.34 -7.16
C ALA A 61 -18.87 4.92 -6.66
N ALA A 62 -20.04 4.72 -6.06
CA ALA A 62 -20.46 3.40 -5.63
C ALA A 62 -20.66 2.49 -6.86
N GLU A 63 -20.22 1.25 -6.75
CA GLU A 63 -20.27 0.26 -7.82
C GLU A 63 -20.88 -1.04 -7.30
N THR A 64 -21.82 -1.63 -8.04
CA THR A 64 -22.37 -2.95 -7.69
C THR A 64 -21.60 -4.07 -8.39
N ARG A 65 -21.17 -5.08 -7.63
CA ARG A 65 -20.51 -6.29 -8.13
C ARG A 65 -21.01 -7.53 -7.43
N GLY A 66 -20.91 -8.67 -8.10
CA GLY A 66 -21.07 -9.98 -7.47
C GLY A 66 -19.85 -10.28 -6.60
N ILE A 67 -20.05 -10.29 -5.28
CA ILE A 67 -19.01 -10.56 -4.29
C ILE A 67 -19.11 -12.00 -3.80
N THR A 68 -17.99 -12.72 -3.79
CA THR A 68 -17.92 -14.10 -3.29
C THR A 68 -17.16 -14.20 -1.95
N PRO A 69 -17.39 -15.27 -1.16
CA PRO A 69 -16.65 -15.49 0.08
C PRO A 69 -15.26 -16.08 -0.18
N HIS A 70 -14.23 -15.51 0.44
CA HIS A 70 -12.86 -16.02 0.46
C HIS A 70 -12.50 -16.49 1.87
N ASP A 71 -12.26 -17.78 2.07
CA ASP A 71 -12.02 -18.35 3.40
C ASP A 71 -10.55 -18.42 3.80
N MET A 72 -9.61 -18.31 2.86
CA MET A 72 -8.18 -18.30 3.13
C MET A 72 -7.59 -16.89 3.13
N TYR A 73 -6.78 -16.54 4.13
CA TYR A 73 -6.03 -15.30 4.10
C TYR A 73 -4.85 -15.37 3.11
N SER A 74 -4.68 -14.32 2.31
CA SER A 74 -3.51 -14.10 1.46
C SER A 74 -3.29 -12.61 1.19
N SER A 75 -2.11 -12.26 0.66
CA SER A 75 -1.79 -10.91 0.22
C SER A 75 -0.73 -10.91 -0.88
N SER A 76 -1.09 -10.41 -2.05
CA SER A 76 -0.21 -10.25 -3.22
C SER A 76 0.85 -9.16 -3.05
N VAL A 77 0.65 -8.23 -2.11
CA VAL A 77 1.63 -7.18 -1.78
C VAL A 77 2.38 -7.46 -0.48
N GLY A 78 2.15 -8.63 0.15
CA GLY A 78 2.86 -9.08 1.33
C GLY A 78 2.43 -8.39 2.63
N VAL A 79 1.16 -8.00 2.76
CA VAL A 79 0.61 -7.58 4.05
C VAL A 79 0.63 -8.76 5.01
N LEU A 80 0.99 -8.50 6.27
CA LEU A 80 1.15 -9.51 7.31
C LEU A 80 -0.17 -9.71 8.08
N GLY A 81 -0.77 -10.88 7.90
CA GLY A 81 -2.05 -11.26 8.49
C GLY A 81 -2.07 -11.18 10.01
N CYS A 82 -0.96 -11.54 10.67
CA CYS A 82 -0.83 -11.49 12.12
C CYS A 82 -0.97 -10.06 12.67
N LYS A 83 -0.70 -9.04 11.85
CA LYS A 83 -0.73 -7.62 12.19
C LYS A 83 -2.00 -6.89 11.73
N ILE A 84 -2.97 -7.60 11.15
CA ILE A 84 -4.24 -7.01 10.73
C ILE A 84 -5.45 -7.82 11.24
N ASN A 85 -6.66 -7.35 10.94
CA ASN A 85 -7.88 -8.14 11.05
C ASN A 85 -8.14 -8.88 9.73
N THR A 86 -7.78 -10.17 9.66
CA THR A 86 -7.95 -11.00 8.45
C THR A 86 -9.41 -11.31 8.10
N ASN A 87 -10.35 -11.05 9.02
CA ASN A 87 -11.80 -11.12 8.75
C ASN A 87 -12.35 -9.85 8.07
N ARG A 88 -11.48 -8.90 7.67
CA ARG A 88 -11.86 -7.64 7.02
C ARG A 88 -10.94 -7.35 5.82
N VAL A 89 -10.85 -8.31 4.90
CA VAL A 89 -9.97 -8.25 3.73
C VAL A 89 -10.78 -8.38 2.43
N ALA A 90 -10.30 -7.69 1.39
CA ALA A 90 -10.82 -7.67 0.03
C ALA A 90 -9.74 -8.15 -0.97
N TYR A 91 -10.15 -8.98 -1.92
CA TYR A 91 -9.34 -9.69 -2.92
C TYR A 91 -9.89 -9.39 -4.32
N TRP A 92 -9.41 -8.33 -4.95
CA TRP A 92 -10.00 -7.80 -6.19
C TRP A 92 -9.29 -8.36 -7.43
N PRO A 93 -9.91 -8.38 -8.63
CA PRO A 93 -9.28 -8.97 -9.82
C PRO A 93 -8.16 -8.11 -10.42
N MET A 94 -7.96 -6.89 -9.90
CA MET A 94 -6.89 -5.98 -10.30
C MET A 94 -5.83 -5.84 -9.21
N ALA A 95 -4.61 -5.48 -9.62
CA ALA A 95 -3.50 -5.21 -8.74
C ALA A 95 -3.86 -4.22 -7.63
N VAL A 96 -3.22 -4.38 -6.47
CA VAL A 96 -3.34 -3.45 -5.34
C VAL A 96 -2.57 -2.19 -5.66
N ASP A 97 -3.19 -1.04 -5.43
CA ASP A 97 -2.58 0.28 -5.66
C ASP A 97 -2.11 0.92 -4.33
N CYS A 98 -1.61 2.16 -4.38
CA CYS A 98 -0.96 2.82 -3.25
C CYS A 98 -1.91 3.64 -2.35
N ASP A 99 -3.17 3.81 -2.75
CA ASP A 99 -4.10 4.77 -2.13
C ASP A 99 -5.49 4.20 -1.85
N ASN A 100 -6.02 3.38 -2.76
CA ASN A 100 -7.33 2.76 -2.69
C ASN A 100 -7.26 1.40 -1.98
N ILE A 101 -6.54 1.35 -0.86
CA ILE A 101 -6.38 0.15 -0.04
C ILE A 101 -7.54 -0.07 0.94
N CYS A 102 -8.48 0.87 1.02
CA CYS A 102 -9.65 0.80 1.89
C CYS A 102 -10.94 0.93 1.09
N VAL A 103 -11.81 -0.07 1.24
CA VAL A 103 -13.10 -0.12 0.57
C VAL A 103 -14.20 -0.38 1.57
N ARG A 104 -15.35 0.24 1.37
CA ARG A 104 -16.58 -0.10 2.06
C ARG A 104 -17.42 -1.00 1.18
N VAL A 105 -17.84 -2.14 1.71
CA VAL A 105 -18.80 -3.02 1.04
C VAL A 105 -20.11 -2.99 1.82
N SER A 106 -21.22 -2.82 1.12
CA SER A 106 -22.55 -2.70 1.71
C SER A 106 -23.56 -3.66 1.07
N HIS A 107 -24.42 -4.23 1.90
CA HIS A 107 -25.51 -5.12 1.48
C HIS A 107 -26.61 -5.13 2.54
N ASN A 108 -27.89 -5.11 2.13
CA ASN A 108 -29.07 -5.17 3.01
C ASN A 108 -29.00 -4.21 4.22
N GLY A 109 -28.58 -2.96 4.00
CA GLY A 109 -28.47 -1.93 5.05
C GLY A 109 -27.30 -2.10 6.02
N ARG A 110 -26.39 -3.06 5.77
CA ARG A 110 -25.16 -3.26 6.54
C ARG A 110 -23.95 -2.85 5.71
N SER A 111 -22.89 -2.44 6.39
CA SER A 111 -21.62 -2.09 5.76
C SER A 111 -20.45 -2.57 6.59
N VAL A 112 -19.35 -2.92 5.92
CA VAL A 112 -18.05 -3.18 6.52
C VAL A 112 -16.96 -2.47 5.74
N ASP A 113 -15.96 -1.98 6.45
CA ASP A 113 -14.72 -1.49 5.84
C ASP A 113 -13.74 -2.66 5.72
N LEU A 114 -13.05 -2.78 4.59
CA LEU A 114 -12.15 -3.87 4.25
C LEU A 114 -10.83 -3.33 3.71
N LEU A 115 -9.75 -4.04 4.03
CA LEU A 115 -8.44 -3.82 3.43
C LEU A 115 -8.35 -4.53 2.08
N ARG A 116 -8.22 -3.77 0.99
CA ARG A 116 -7.94 -4.29 -0.35
C ARG A 116 -6.43 -4.45 -0.50
N ILE A 117 -5.95 -5.66 -0.24
CA ILE A 117 -4.51 -5.96 -0.10
C ILE A 117 -4.09 -7.23 -0.85
N ASP A 118 -5.01 -7.77 -1.63
CA ASP A 118 -4.72 -8.94 -2.44
C ASP A 118 -5.42 -8.85 -3.79
N GLN A 119 -4.87 -9.62 -4.72
CA GLN A 119 -5.40 -9.80 -6.05
C GLN A 119 -6.01 -11.20 -6.16
N SER A 120 -7.27 -11.28 -6.57
CA SER A 120 -7.91 -12.56 -6.89
C SER A 120 -7.52 -13.05 -8.28
N GLY A 121 -7.86 -14.30 -8.59
CA GLY A 121 -7.75 -14.87 -9.93
C GLY A 121 -8.78 -14.37 -10.95
N GLY A 122 -9.63 -13.39 -10.61
CA GLY A 122 -10.64 -12.84 -11.52
C GLY A 122 -11.99 -12.46 -10.91
N ALA A 123 -12.21 -12.72 -9.62
CA ALA A 123 -13.44 -12.41 -8.90
C ALA A 123 -13.28 -11.22 -7.94
N TYR A 124 -14.38 -10.67 -7.45
CA TYR A 124 -14.33 -9.78 -6.29
C TYR A 124 -14.66 -10.62 -5.07
N ASP A 125 -13.65 -10.92 -4.25
CA ASP A 125 -13.84 -11.77 -3.08
C ASP A 125 -13.54 -11.00 -1.81
N ILE A 126 -14.29 -11.27 -0.74
CA ILE A 126 -14.02 -10.70 0.58
C ILE A 126 -13.90 -11.83 1.58
N SER A 127 -13.17 -11.58 2.67
CA SER A 127 -13.05 -12.54 3.78
C SER A 127 -14.41 -13.13 4.16
N TYR A 128 -14.50 -14.46 4.30
CA TYR A 128 -15.76 -15.19 4.48
C TYR A 128 -16.61 -14.63 5.62
N ASP A 129 -15.98 -14.19 6.72
CA ASP A 129 -16.69 -13.53 7.82
C ASP A 129 -17.44 -12.25 7.39
N ALA A 130 -16.80 -11.38 6.61
CA ALA A 130 -17.40 -10.16 6.11
C ALA A 130 -18.57 -10.47 5.16
N TRP A 131 -18.39 -11.46 4.27
CA TRP A 131 -19.43 -11.90 3.35
C TRP A 131 -20.67 -12.45 4.07
N ALA A 132 -20.46 -13.27 5.12
CA ALA A 132 -21.55 -13.81 5.93
C ALA A 132 -22.24 -12.71 6.76
N PHE A 133 -21.46 -11.81 7.37
CA PHE A 133 -21.98 -10.71 8.17
C PHE A 133 -22.84 -9.75 7.36
N LEU A 134 -22.44 -9.41 6.14
CA LEU A 134 -23.21 -8.50 5.29
C LEU A 134 -24.60 -9.06 4.95
N GLN A 135 -24.70 -10.37 4.75
CA GLN A 135 -25.98 -11.03 4.45
C GLN A 135 -26.85 -11.25 5.69
N THR A 136 -26.26 -11.76 6.77
CA THR A 136 -27.00 -12.29 7.93
C THR A 136 -26.98 -11.37 9.15
N GLY A 137 -26.02 -10.45 9.23
CA GLY A 137 -25.70 -9.70 10.44
C GLY A 137 -24.88 -10.47 11.47
N GLN A 138 -24.46 -11.71 11.16
CA GLN A 138 -23.72 -12.59 12.08
C GLN A 138 -22.37 -13.00 11.50
N SER A 139 -21.40 -13.24 12.37
CA SER A 139 -20.09 -13.77 11.99
C SER A 139 -20.22 -15.17 11.40
N ALA A 140 -19.42 -15.48 10.38
CA ALA A 140 -19.34 -16.83 9.79
C ALA A 140 -18.88 -17.89 10.81
N ARG A 141 -18.18 -17.48 11.88
CA ARG A 141 -17.79 -18.38 12.97
C ARG A 141 -19.00 -18.84 13.80
N GLY A 142 -19.97 -17.96 14.01
CA GLY A 142 -21.15 -18.24 14.83
C GLY A 142 -22.33 -18.79 14.03
N ASN A 143 -22.47 -18.36 12.78
CA ASN A 143 -23.53 -18.80 11.88
C ASN A 143 -22.98 -18.92 10.46
N PRO A 144 -22.28 -20.03 10.15
CA PRO A 144 -21.72 -20.24 8.83
C PRO A 144 -22.86 -20.42 7.81
N ILE A 145 -22.75 -19.70 6.70
CA ILE A 145 -23.65 -19.84 5.55
C ILE A 145 -22.86 -20.22 4.30
N THR A 146 -23.49 -20.95 3.38
CA THR A 146 -22.92 -21.29 2.07
C THR A 146 -23.64 -20.54 0.96
N GLY A 147 -22.98 -20.34 -0.17
CA GLY A 147 -23.46 -19.57 -1.31
C GLY A 147 -22.30 -19.03 -2.17
N GLY A 148 -22.66 -18.44 -3.30
CA GLY A 148 -21.70 -17.88 -4.25
C GLY A 148 -21.75 -16.35 -4.31
N ALA A 149 -21.62 -15.80 -5.51
CA ALA A 149 -21.67 -14.37 -5.73
C ALA A 149 -22.99 -13.74 -5.26
N VAL A 150 -22.90 -12.64 -4.52
CA VAL A 150 -24.03 -11.81 -4.10
C VAL A 150 -23.76 -10.37 -4.53
N ASN A 151 -24.76 -9.71 -5.11
CA ASN A 151 -24.61 -8.32 -5.52
C ASN A 151 -24.50 -7.41 -4.29
N MET A 152 -23.35 -6.75 -4.15
CA MET A 152 -23.06 -5.81 -3.07
C MET A 152 -22.51 -4.51 -3.64
N GLU A 153 -22.75 -3.41 -2.93
CA GLU A 153 -22.22 -2.10 -3.28
C GLU A 153 -20.80 -1.96 -2.73
N ILE A 154 -19.85 -1.60 -3.59
CA ILE A 154 -18.46 -1.30 -3.26
C ILE A 154 -18.26 0.20 -3.38
N LYS A 155 -17.57 0.80 -2.41
CA LYS A 155 -17.11 2.18 -2.49
C LYS A 155 -15.69 2.29 -1.98
N THR A 156 -14.79 2.82 -2.79
CA THR A 156 -13.46 3.25 -2.32
C THR A 156 -13.63 4.42 -1.36
N ILE A 157 -13.05 4.30 -0.18
CA ILE A 157 -13.08 5.32 0.88
C ILE A 157 -11.65 5.70 1.29
N PRO A 158 -11.44 6.85 1.96
CA PRO A 158 -10.11 7.23 2.40
C PRO A 158 -9.45 6.13 3.24
N ALA A 159 -8.19 5.82 2.94
CA ALA A 159 -7.43 4.73 3.54
C ALA A 159 -7.41 4.75 5.08
N ASP A 160 -7.45 5.95 5.67
CA ASP A 160 -7.48 6.16 7.12
C ASP A 160 -8.65 5.45 7.82
N ASN A 161 -9.78 5.23 7.12
CA ASN A 161 -10.92 4.49 7.67
C ASN A 161 -10.57 3.04 8.02
N CYS A 162 -9.54 2.48 7.38
CA CYS A 162 -9.06 1.13 7.62
C CYS A 162 -7.88 1.06 8.60
N LEU A 163 -7.38 2.18 9.16
CA LEU A 163 -6.28 2.14 10.14
C LEU A 163 -6.63 1.28 11.37
N LYS A 164 -7.89 1.28 11.80
CA LYS A 164 -8.40 0.41 12.88
C LYS A 164 -8.26 -1.09 12.60
N LEU A 165 -8.08 -1.47 11.33
CA LEU A 165 -7.86 -2.86 10.91
C LEU A 165 -6.38 -3.25 10.96
N MET A 166 -5.48 -2.29 11.17
CA MET A 166 -4.03 -2.47 11.24
C MET A 166 -3.56 -2.28 12.68
N LYS A 167 -3.00 -3.34 13.27
CA LYS A 167 -2.59 -3.33 14.70
C LYS A 167 -1.29 -2.58 14.93
N SER A 168 -0.50 -2.36 13.88
CA SER A 168 0.85 -1.78 13.98
C SER A 168 0.89 -0.27 13.75
N GLY A 169 -0.25 0.38 13.46
CA GLY A 169 -0.34 1.82 13.22
C GLY A 169 0.03 2.25 11.80
N GLY A 170 0.19 1.30 10.89
CA GLY A 170 0.48 1.49 9.46
C GLY A 170 0.27 0.18 8.70
N LEU A 171 0.41 0.18 7.38
CA LEU A 171 0.26 -1.01 6.55
C LEU A 171 1.44 -1.98 6.80
N PRO A 172 1.23 -3.11 7.48
CA PRO A 172 2.32 -3.99 7.90
C PRO A 172 2.72 -4.92 6.77
N LEU A 173 3.91 -4.74 6.22
CA LEU A 173 4.40 -5.42 5.03
C LEU A 173 5.62 -6.28 5.35
N SER A 174 5.75 -7.40 4.63
CA SER A 174 6.94 -8.26 4.67
C SER A 174 8.14 -7.54 4.06
N ALA A 175 9.19 -7.36 4.86
CA ALA A 175 10.43 -6.72 4.41
C ALA A 175 11.12 -7.49 3.27
N SER A 176 10.98 -8.81 3.22
CA SER A 176 11.58 -9.63 2.16
C SER A 176 10.77 -9.67 0.87
N ASN A 177 9.46 -9.45 0.92
CA ASN A 177 8.56 -9.74 -0.21
C ASN A 177 7.83 -8.50 -0.77
N SER A 178 7.77 -7.40 -0.04
CA SER A 178 6.91 -6.25 -0.41
C SER A 178 7.64 -5.10 -1.10
N ILE A 179 8.95 -5.20 -1.34
CA ILE A 179 9.77 -4.03 -1.70
C ILE A 179 9.46 -3.48 -3.08
N ASN A 180 9.10 -4.31 -4.05
CA ASN A 180 8.66 -3.81 -5.36
C ASN A 180 7.39 -2.95 -5.24
N TYR A 181 6.45 -3.37 -4.39
CA TYR A 181 5.22 -2.60 -4.13
C TYR A 181 5.53 -1.29 -3.40
N VAL A 182 6.32 -1.35 -2.32
CA VAL A 182 6.71 -0.16 -1.54
C VAL A 182 7.50 0.83 -2.39
N ALA A 183 8.49 0.38 -3.15
CA ALA A 183 9.28 1.24 -4.03
C ALA A 183 8.41 1.90 -5.11
N GLY A 184 7.45 1.15 -5.68
CA GLY A 184 6.46 1.71 -6.60
C GLY A 184 5.62 2.83 -5.97
N CYS A 185 5.15 2.62 -4.74
CA CYS A 185 4.36 3.62 -4.01
C CYS A 185 5.18 4.83 -3.55
N LEU A 186 6.45 4.66 -3.21
CA LEU A 186 7.36 5.76 -2.87
C LEU A 186 7.59 6.72 -4.05
N GLY A 187 7.38 6.26 -5.30
CA GLY A 187 7.36 7.13 -6.47
C GLY A 187 6.27 8.22 -6.43
N ASN A 188 5.21 7.99 -5.65
CA ASN A 188 4.24 9.01 -5.27
C ASN A 188 4.27 9.20 -3.75
N SER A 189 5.12 10.12 -3.28
CA SER A 189 5.30 10.42 -1.85
C SER A 189 4.02 10.88 -1.14
N ASN A 190 2.99 11.27 -1.89
CA ASN A 190 1.71 11.67 -1.33
C ASN A 190 0.76 10.50 -1.07
N SER A 191 1.06 9.31 -1.60
CA SER A 191 0.20 8.14 -1.43
C SER A 191 0.10 7.70 0.03
N PHE A 192 -1.01 7.06 0.41
CA PHE A 192 -1.18 6.51 1.74
C PHE A 192 -0.05 5.53 2.08
N VAL A 193 0.25 4.60 1.17
CA VAL A 193 1.29 3.59 1.41
C VAL A 193 2.65 4.24 1.63
N ALA A 194 3.04 5.23 0.82
CA ALA A 194 4.32 5.92 1.01
C ALA A 194 4.47 6.56 2.40
N LYS A 195 3.35 7.00 3.00
CA LYS A 195 3.33 7.66 4.31
C LYS A 195 3.15 6.71 5.49
N HIS A 196 2.54 5.55 5.28
CA HIS A 196 2.04 4.69 6.35
C HIS A 196 2.52 3.24 6.29
N PHE A 197 3.42 2.87 5.36
CA PHE A 197 3.96 1.51 5.36
C PHE A 197 4.86 1.25 6.56
N GLN A 198 4.89 -0.01 7.00
CA GLN A 198 5.82 -0.51 8.01
C GLN A 198 6.38 -1.85 7.54
N LEU A 199 7.69 -2.01 7.59
CA LEU A 199 8.34 -3.25 7.18
C LEU A 199 8.69 -4.09 8.40
N PHE A 200 8.39 -5.38 8.32
CA PHE A 200 8.77 -6.35 9.34
C PHE A 200 9.53 -7.52 8.73
N ASN A 201 10.51 -8.08 9.45
CA ASN A 201 11.30 -9.21 9.00
C ASN A 201 10.56 -10.56 9.11
N ILE A 202 9.31 -10.58 8.67
CA ILE A 202 8.46 -11.77 8.59
C ILE A 202 8.39 -12.19 7.13
N GLN A 203 8.69 -13.45 6.87
CA GLN A 203 8.96 -13.95 5.53
C GLN A 203 7.70 -14.12 4.69
N ASP A 204 6.56 -14.44 5.29
CA ASP A 204 5.36 -14.82 4.57
C ASP A 204 4.11 -14.09 5.12
N PRO A 205 3.07 -13.88 4.31
CA PRO A 205 1.90 -13.09 4.71
C PRO A 205 1.10 -13.73 5.84
N VAL A 206 1.13 -15.06 6.01
CA VAL A 206 0.44 -15.77 7.11
C VAL A 206 1.27 -15.81 8.41
N CYS A 207 2.44 -15.16 8.42
CA CYS A 207 3.33 -14.99 9.55
C CYS A 207 3.88 -16.29 10.13
N HIS A 208 4.29 -17.20 9.27
CA HIS A 208 4.83 -18.50 9.64
C HIS A 208 6.31 -18.47 10.00
N TRP A 209 7.09 -17.63 9.32
CA TRP A 209 8.55 -17.67 9.42
C TRP A 209 9.15 -16.27 9.54
N GLY A 210 10.30 -16.21 10.22
CA GLY A 210 11.11 -15.02 10.37
C GLY A 210 11.11 -14.49 11.79
N TYR A 211 11.28 -13.18 11.92
CA TYR A 211 11.41 -12.48 13.20
C TYR A 211 10.43 -11.32 13.24
N ASP A 212 9.66 -11.20 14.33
CA ASP A 212 8.79 -10.04 14.53
C ASP A 212 9.61 -8.82 14.98
N GLU A 213 10.33 -8.23 14.03
CA GLU A 213 11.18 -7.07 14.20
C GLU A 213 10.93 -6.07 13.07
N GLN A 214 11.03 -4.79 13.40
CA GLN A 214 10.81 -3.73 12.42
C GLN A 214 12.10 -3.48 11.62
N CYS A 215 11.93 -3.30 10.31
CA CYS A 215 13.00 -2.99 9.38
C CYS A 215 12.92 -1.55 8.89
N LYS A 216 14.05 -1.03 8.40
CA LYS A 216 14.14 0.30 7.80
C LYS A 216 14.50 0.18 6.33
N LEU A 217 13.87 1.00 5.49
CA LEU A 217 14.17 1.08 4.06
C LEU A 217 14.71 2.47 3.74
N ASP A 218 15.87 2.52 3.11
CA ASP A 218 16.43 3.71 2.50
C ASP A 218 16.88 3.36 1.07
N LEU A 219 16.04 3.71 0.10
CA LEU A 219 16.28 3.42 -1.32
C LEU A 219 17.46 4.22 -1.91
N ALA A 220 17.94 5.26 -1.22
CA ALA A 220 19.17 5.93 -1.64
C ALA A 220 20.43 5.13 -1.27
N VAL A 221 20.32 4.21 -0.29
CA VAL A 221 21.42 3.37 0.19
C VAL A 221 21.34 1.95 -0.37
N SER A 222 20.15 1.34 -0.36
CA SER A 222 19.95 -0.05 -0.72
C SER A 222 18.54 -0.31 -1.25
N ASN A 223 18.42 -1.23 -2.19
CA ASN A 223 17.13 -1.77 -2.63
C ASN A 223 16.59 -2.86 -1.68
N GLN A 224 17.26 -3.13 -0.56
CA GLN A 224 16.86 -4.07 0.47
C GLN A 224 16.71 -3.36 1.84
N PRO A 225 15.67 -3.68 2.62
CA PRO A 225 15.55 -3.17 3.98
C PRO A 225 16.69 -3.64 4.88
N SER A 226 17.05 -2.80 5.84
CA SER A 226 17.91 -3.17 6.95
C SER A 226 17.07 -3.67 8.12
N CYS A 227 17.33 -4.91 8.55
CA CYS A 227 16.68 -5.57 9.68
C CYS A 227 17.74 -6.09 10.66
N PRO A 228 17.42 -6.25 11.96
CA PRO A 228 18.36 -6.82 12.93
C PRO A 228 18.84 -8.24 12.58
N HIS A 229 17.95 -9.10 12.09
CA HIS A 229 18.29 -10.42 11.56
C HIS A 229 18.34 -10.42 10.03
N ALA A 230 18.92 -11.48 9.46
CA ALA A 230 18.96 -11.69 8.02
C ALA A 230 17.55 -11.66 7.43
N LEU A 231 17.38 -10.91 6.34
CA LEU A 231 16.13 -10.80 5.60
C LEU A 231 15.67 -12.16 5.07
N GLY A 232 14.36 -12.40 5.12
CA GLY A 232 13.74 -13.58 4.52
C GLY A 232 14.15 -14.91 5.18
N SER A 233 14.60 -14.86 6.43
CA SER A 233 14.97 -16.04 7.20
C SER A 233 13.77 -16.97 7.38
N THR A 234 13.93 -18.23 6.98
CA THR A 234 13.02 -19.34 7.35
C THR A 234 13.33 -19.89 8.75
N LYS A 235 14.42 -19.43 9.38
CA LYS A 235 14.74 -19.73 10.78
C LYS A 235 13.92 -18.79 11.66
N GLY A 236 13.29 -19.33 12.70
CA GLY A 236 12.34 -18.62 13.54
C GLY A 236 10.90 -18.94 13.16
N ARG A 237 10.44 -20.15 13.52
CA ARG A 237 9.01 -20.48 13.43
C ARG A 237 8.26 -19.56 14.39
N LEU A 238 7.36 -18.75 13.86
CA LEU A 238 6.46 -17.95 14.69
C LEU A 238 5.24 -18.80 15.08
N PRO A 239 4.58 -18.49 16.22
CA PRO A 239 3.31 -19.11 16.57
C PRO A 239 2.23 -18.83 15.52
N ASP A 240 1.32 -19.78 15.33
CA ASP A 240 0.15 -19.60 14.48
C ASP A 240 -0.71 -18.46 15.03
N THR A 241 -0.80 -17.38 14.28
CA THR A 241 -1.52 -16.16 14.66
C THR A 241 -2.52 -15.71 13.60
N VAL A 242 -2.46 -16.31 12.43
CA VAL A 242 -3.41 -16.09 11.33
C VAL A 242 -4.31 -17.29 11.23
N PHE A 243 -5.61 -17.04 11.35
CA PHE A 243 -6.63 -18.06 11.31
C PHE A 243 -7.67 -17.73 10.26
N ASN A 244 -8.10 -18.79 9.58
CA ASN A 244 -9.16 -18.81 8.60
C ASN A 244 -10.44 -19.35 9.25
N ILE A 245 -11.59 -18.94 8.73
CA ILE A 245 -12.88 -19.58 9.05
C ILE A 245 -13.18 -20.52 7.90
N GLN A 246 -13.06 -21.83 8.10
CA GLN A 246 -13.30 -22.83 7.07
C GLN A 246 -14.72 -22.69 6.52
N TYR A 247 -14.82 -22.50 5.20
CA TYR A 247 -16.06 -22.23 4.51
C TYR A 247 -17.19 -23.21 4.84
N GLY A 248 -18.38 -22.68 5.13
CA GLY A 248 -19.59 -23.47 5.42
C GLY A 248 -19.61 -24.18 6.78
N THR A 249 -18.53 -24.13 7.56
CA THR A 249 -18.42 -24.88 8.82
C THR A 249 -18.31 -24.02 10.07
N GLY A 250 -17.84 -22.77 9.93
CA GLY A 250 -17.54 -21.88 11.06
C GLY A 250 -16.30 -22.29 11.87
N LYS A 251 -15.63 -23.39 11.50
CA LYS A 251 -14.42 -23.87 12.19
C LYS A 251 -13.26 -22.91 11.95
N VAL A 252 -12.56 -22.57 13.03
CA VAL A 252 -11.34 -21.77 12.96
C VAL A 252 -10.15 -22.69 12.77
N VAL A 253 -9.41 -22.50 11.70
CA VAL A 253 -8.23 -23.29 11.34
C VAL A 253 -7.04 -22.37 11.13
N ALA A 254 -5.84 -22.81 11.46
CA ALA A 254 -4.63 -22.07 11.14
C ALA A 254 -4.54 -21.87 9.62
N ALA A 255 -4.13 -20.69 9.18
CA ALA A 255 -3.85 -20.48 7.77
C ALA A 255 -2.63 -21.32 7.34
N PRO A 256 -2.64 -21.92 6.14
CA PRO A 256 -1.57 -22.80 5.66
C PRO A 256 -0.32 -22.04 5.22
#